data_AF-A0A7K3GAN5-F1
#
_entry.id   AF-A0A7K3GAN5-F1
#
_cell.length_a   1.000
_cell.length_b   1.000
_cell.length_c   1.000
_cell.angle_alpha   90.00
_cell.angle_beta   90.00
_cell.angle_gamma   90.00
#
_symmetry.space_group_name_H-M   'P 1'
#
loop_
_entity.id
_entity.type
_entity.pdbx_description
1 polymer ?
#
loop_
_entity_poly.entity_id
_entity_poly.type
_entity_poly.pdbx_seq_one_letter_code
_entity_poly.pdbx_strand_id
1 'polypeptide(L)' 'MLVAAAVCPCPPLLVPEVATGAAPELDAVRAACADAVGLLAAARPDRLYVVGPATGGAGGVFPAGATGSFAGFGVDLS' A
#
# COMPACT_ATOMS: atom_id res chain seq x y z
N MET A 1 -15.40 -9.35 -13.54
CA MET A 1 -14.30 -9.29 -14.52
C MET A 1 -13.10 -8.67 -13.84
N LEU A 2 -11.89 -9.18 -14.05
CA LEU A 2 -10.67 -8.50 -13.60
C LEU A 2 -10.30 -7.48 -14.69
N VAL A 3 -10.35 -6.18 -14.35
CA VAL A 3 -10.18 -5.09 -15.32
C VAL A 3 -8.76 -4.51 -15.33
N ALA A 4 -8.04 -4.66 -14.21
CA ALA A 4 -6.67 -4.21 -14.04
C ALA A 4 -6.05 -4.92 -12.82
N ALA A 5 -4.73 -4.96 -12.76
CA ALA A 5 -3.95 -5.46 -11.63
C ALA A 5 -2.67 -4.64 -11.49
N ALA A 6 -2.24 -4.41 -10.25
CA ALA A 6 -0.98 -3.77 -9.91
C ALA A 6 -0.24 -4.63 -8.89
N VAL A 7 1.09 -4.71 -9.01
CA VAL A 7 1.95 -5.39 -8.04
C VAL A 7 2.91 -4.34 -7.50
N CYS A 8 2.82 -4.09 -6.20
CA CYS A 8 3.72 -3.21 -5.48
C CYS A 8 4.43 -4.02 -4.38
N PRO A 9 5.73 -3.82 -4.16
CA PRO A 9 6.34 -4.29 -2.92
C PRO A 9 5.60 -3.66 -1.72
N CYS A 10 5.49 -4.38 -0.61
CA CYS A 10 4.84 -3.89 0.61
C CYS A 10 5.74 -3.81 1.86
N PRO A 11 7.05 -3.49 1.76
CA PRO A 11 7.84 -3.24 2.96
C PRO A 11 7.40 -1.91 3.60
N PRO A 12 7.39 -1.82 4.94
CA PRO A 12 7.00 -0.60 5.65
C PRO A 12 7.91 0.59 5.31
N LEU A 13 9.14 0.34 4.86
CA LEU A 13 10.12 1.33 4.42
C LEU A 13 9.64 2.20 3.24
N LEU A 14 8.63 1.75 2.47
CA LEU A 14 8.03 2.59 1.44
C LEU A 14 7.35 3.84 2.02
N VAL A 15 6.97 3.83 3.30
CA VAL A 15 6.46 5.01 3.99
C VAL A 15 7.65 5.90 4.40
N PRO A 16 7.75 7.15 3.91
CA PRO A 16 8.88 8.03 4.17
C PRO A 16 9.19 8.21 5.67
N GLU A 17 8.15 8.30 6.49
CA GLU A 17 8.23 8.46 7.95
C GLU A 17 8.88 7.24 8.63
N VAL A 18 8.77 6.05 8.01
CA VAL A 18 9.42 4.81 8.49
C VAL A 18 10.86 4.69 7.99
N ALA A 19 11.24 5.38 6.91
CA ALA A 19 12.52 5.17 6.23
C ALA A 19 13.78 5.67 6.97
N THR A 20 13.64 6.30 8.15
CA THR A 20 14.74 6.74 9.04
C THR A 20 15.95 7.37 8.32
N GLY A 21 15.70 8.23 7.32
CA GLY A 21 16.75 8.93 6.56
C GLY A 21 17.14 8.30 5.22
N ALA A 22 16.74 7.06 4.91
CA ALA A 22 16.93 6.41 3.61
C ALA A 22 15.77 6.68 2.63
N ALA A 23 15.04 7.79 2.84
CA ALA A 23 13.87 8.12 2.05
C ALA A 23 14.23 8.38 0.58
N PRO A 24 15.22 9.23 0.21
CA PRO A 24 15.48 9.56 -1.19
C PRO A 24 15.84 8.34 -2.05
N GLU A 25 16.53 7.35 -1.48
CA GLU A 25 16.92 6.11 -2.16
C GLU A 25 15.69 5.31 -2.64
N LEU A 26 14.54 5.50 -2.00
CA LEU A 26 13.29 4.79 -2.29
C LEU A 26 12.34 5.61 -3.18
N ASP A 27 12.71 6.82 -3.60
CA ASP A 27 11.81 7.68 -4.38
C ASP A 27 11.39 7.04 -5.71
N ALA A 28 12.32 6.39 -6.40
CA ALA A 28 12.03 5.73 -7.67
C ALA A 28 11.00 4.59 -7.50
N VAL A 29 11.14 3.77 -6.46
CA VAL A 29 10.18 2.68 -6.20
C VAL A 29 8.85 3.22 -5.70
N ARG A 30 8.83 4.27 -4.86
CA ARG A 30 7.59 4.93 -4.45
C ARG A 30 6.83 5.51 -5.64
N ALA A 31 7.51 6.23 -6.53
CA ALA A 31 6.92 6.80 -7.73
C ALA A 31 6.31 5.71 -8.62
N ALA A 32 7.05 4.63 -8.88
CA ALA A 32 6.54 3.51 -9.66
C ALA A 32 5.30 2.83 -9.02
N CYS A 33 5.28 2.70 -7.68
CA CYS A 33 4.11 2.17 -6.97
C CYS A 33 2.91 3.11 -7.07
N ALA A 34 3.12 4.42 -6.92
CA ALA A 34 2.07 5.43 -7.04
C ALA A 34 1.46 5.43 -8.45
N ASP A 35 2.29 5.35 -9.50
CA ASP A 35 1.83 5.25 -10.88
C ASP A 35 1.01 3.97 -11.12
N ALA A 36 1.50 2.83 -10.64
CA ALA A 36 0.80 1.55 -10.75
C ALA A 36 -0.58 1.56 -10.07
N VAL A 37 -0.68 2.14 -8.86
CA VAL A 37 -1.96 2.31 -8.15
C VAL A 37 -2.85 3.33 -8.86
N GLY A 38 -2.29 4.41 -9.39
CA GLY A 38 -3.02 5.41 -10.18
C GLY A 38 -3.67 4.80 -11.43
N LEU A 39 -2.94 3.94 -12.16
CA LEU A 39 -3.47 3.20 -13.30
C LEU A 39 -4.57 2.21 -12.90
N LEU A 40 -4.40 1.51 -11.76
CA LEU A 40 -5.43 0.61 -11.22
C LEU A 40 -6.72 1.37 -10.88
N ALA A 41 -6.60 2.55 -10.26
CA ALA A 41 -7.73 3.41 -9.93
C ALA A 41 -8.43 3.96 -11.18
N ALA A 42 -7.66 4.35 -12.21
CA ALA A 42 -8.19 4.86 -13.48
C ALA A 42 -9.05 3.83 -14.24
N ALA A 43 -8.82 2.52 -14.02
CA ALA A 43 -9.65 1.46 -14.56
C ALA A 43 -11.08 1.41 -13.97
N ARG A 44 -11.35 2.18 -12.91
CA ARG A 44 -12.64 2.27 -12.21
C ARG A 44 -13.26 0.89 -11.90
N PRO A 45 -12.55 0.01 -11.18
CA PRO A 45 -13.12 -1.29 -10.81
C PRO A 45 -14.29 -1.12 -9.83
N ASP A 46 -15.34 -1.93 -9.99
CA ASP A 46 -16.46 -1.97 -9.03
C ASP A 46 -16.04 -2.55 -7.67
N ARG A 47 -14.96 -3.34 -7.63
CA ARG A 47 -14.41 -3.98 -6.43
C ARG A 47 -12.88 -4.01 -6.47
N LEU A 48 -12.26 -3.69 -5.35
CA LEU A 48 -10.81 -3.79 -5.15
C LEU A 48 -10.51 -4.96 -4.21
N TYR A 49 -9.59 -5.83 -4.63
CA TYR A 49 -9.03 -6.89 -3.79
C TYR A 49 -7.56 -6.59 -3.53
N VAL A 50 -7.15 -6.55 -2.27
CA VAL A 50 -5.75 -6.36 -1.86
C VAL A 50 -5.22 -7.68 -1.35
N VAL A 51 -4.11 -8.14 -1.92
CA VAL A 51 -3.48 -9.42 -1.57
C VAL A 51 -2.07 -9.13 -1.08
N GLY A 52 -1.74 -9.63 0.10
CA GLY A 52 -0.44 -9.43 0.70
C GLY A 52 -0.22 -10.34 1.90
N PRO A 53 0.96 -10.26 2.54
CA PRO A 53 1.24 -10.99 3.76
C PRO A 53 0.21 -10.62 4.83
N ALA A 54 -0.43 -11.63 5.41
CA ALA A 54 -1.38 -11.46 6.50
C ALA A 54 -1.03 -12.44 7.61
N THR A 55 -0.93 -11.94 8.84
CA THR A 55 -0.91 -12.80 10.03
C THR A 55 -2.33 -13.32 10.30
N GLY A 56 -2.45 -14.43 11.02
CA GLY A 56 -3.75 -15.08 11.27
C GLY A 56 -4.79 -14.10 11.81
N GLY A 57 -5.90 -13.93 11.08
CA GLY A 57 -7.00 -13.02 11.44
C GLY A 57 -6.93 -11.62 10.81
N ALA A 58 -5.86 -11.26 10.10
CA ALA A 58 -5.71 -9.93 9.46
C ALA A 58 -6.44 -9.80 8.10
N GLY A 59 -7.21 -10.80 7.69
CA GLY A 59 -8.03 -10.77 6.47
C GLY A 59 -9.45 -10.31 6.74
N GLY A 60 -10.09 -9.68 5.76
CA GLY A 60 -11.48 -9.26 5.88
C GLY A 60 -11.94 -8.26 4.83
N VAL A 61 -13.14 -7.72 5.03
CA VAL A 61 -13.68 -6.62 4.22
C VAL A 61 -13.38 -5.31 4.95
N PHE A 62 -12.76 -4.38 4.24
CA PHE A 62 -12.47 -3.05 4.75
C PHE A 62 -13.39 -2.04 4.07
N PRO A 63 -14.09 -1.16 4.83
CA PRO A 63 -14.88 -0.09 4.23
C PRO A 63 -13.98 0.93 3.52
N ALA A 64 -14.56 1.70 2.61
CA ALA A 64 -13.85 2.81 1.98
C ALA A 64 -13.34 3.79 3.05
N GLY A 65 -12.08 4.20 2.92
CA GLY A 65 -11.42 5.06 3.90
C GLY A 65 -10.88 4.32 5.14
N ALA A 66 -10.96 2.99 5.20
CA ALA A 66 -10.26 2.23 6.22
C ALA A 66 -8.75 2.51 6.16
N THR A 67 -8.15 2.76 7.33
CA THR A 67 -6.72 3.00 7.47
C THR A 67 -6.06 1.87 8.26
N GLY A 68 -4.73 1.77 8.11
CA GLY A 68 -3.88 0.92 8.93
C GLY A 68 -3.01 1.79 9.84
N SER A 69 -2.20 1.17 10.70
CA SER A 69 -1.25 1.90 11.54
C SER A 69 0.18 1.44 11.31
N PHE A 70 1.11 2.39 11.36
CA PHE A 70 2.55 2.13 11.38
C PHE A 70 3.15 2.12 12.78
N ALA A 71 2.33 2.13 13.84
CA ALA A 71 2.79 2.10 15.23
C ALA A 71 3.63 0.85 15.54
N GLY A 72 3.35 -0.28 14.89
CA GLY A 72 4.16 -1.52 14.97
C GLY A 72 5.59 -1.38 14.43
N PHE A 73 5.87 -0.30 13.71
CA PHE A 73 7.20 0.07 13.20
C PHE A 73 7.78 1.30 13.92
N GLY A 74 7.16 1.75 15.01
CA GLY A 74 7.62 2.89 15.82
C GLY A 74 7.20 4.26 15.28
N VAL A 75 6.28 4.32 14.30
CA VAL A 75 5.78 5.57 13.72
C VAL A 75 4.32 5.77 14.13
N ASP A 76 4.03 6.91 14.76
CA ASP A 76 2.66 7.29 15.14
C ASP A 76 1.89 7.86 13.93
N LEU A 77 1.51 6.96 13.02
CA LEU A 77 0.73 7.26 11.81
C LEU A 77 -0.44 6.28 11.71
N SER A 78 -1.64 6.82 11.44
CA SER A 78 -2.92 6.10 11.34
C SER A 78 -3.84 6.70 10.29
#